data_AF-A0A2N6CY51-F1
#
_entry.id   AF-A0A2N6CY51-F1
#
_cell.length_a   1.000
_cell.length_b   1.000
_cell.length_c   1.000
_cell.angle_alpha   90.00
_cell.angle_beta   90.00
_cell.angle_gamma   90.00
#
_symmetry.space_group_name_H-M   'P 1'
#
loop_
_entity.id
_entity.type
_entity.pdbx_description
1 polymer ?
#
loop_
_entity_poly.entity_id
_entity_poly.type
_entity_poly.pdbx_seq_one_letter_code
_entity_poly.pdbx_strand_id
1 'polypeptide(L)'
;MFQEVFTKLHAHRLKYRKDAPFLAWLFTIVRNSLVYHVRKQNTRGKYLEFSSEAVNAAMHEQRANKDVSEAIAELSSLSSEQRMLLSMRFNEDLSFAEIAESMEISQSNARKIVSRAIQKLRSLMSGEEQ
;
A
#
# COMPACT_ATOMS: atom_id res chain seq x y z
N MET A 1 2.25 19.21 1.98
CA MET A 1 1.68 18.99 0.62
C MET A 1 2.49 19.71 -0.46
N PHE A 2 2.66 21.04 -0.42
CA PHE A 2 3.41 21.78 -1.45
C PHE A 2 4.85 21.29 -1.64
N GLN A 3 5.62 21.14 -0.55
CA GLN A 3 6.98 20.62 -0.62
C GLN A 3 7.05 19.24 -1.30
N GLU A 4 6.10 18.35 -1.00
CA GLU A 4 6.05 16.99 -1.56
C GLU A 4 5.74 16.99 -3.07
N VAL A 5 4.85 17.87 -3.52
CA VAL A 5 4.59 18.08 -4.95
C VAL A 5 5.84 18.59 -5.66
N PHE A 6 6.54 19.59 -5.09
CA PHE A 6 7.77 20.13 -5.66
C PHE A 6 8.90 19.08 -5.70
N THR A 7 9.04 18.27 -4.66
CA THR A 7 10.01 17.17 -4.62
C THR A 7 9.70 16.15 -5.72
N LYS A 8 8.44 15.72 -5.86
CA LYS A 8 8.03 14.77 -6.91
C LYS A 8 8.18 15.37 -8.31
N LEU A 9 7.82 16.64 -8.49
CA LEU A 9 8.02 17.36 -9.75
C LEU A 9 9.49 17.37 -10.15
N HIS A 10 10.38 17.72 -9.22
CA HIS A 10 11.81 17.74 -9.47
C HIS A 10 12.37 16.33 -9.72
N ALA A 11 11.94 15.31 -8.97
CA ALA A 11 12.36 13.92 -9.17
C ALA A 11 11.95 13.37 -10.54
N HIS A 12 10.74 13.70 -11.00
CA HIS A 12 10.20 13.19 -12.26
C HIS A 12 10.42 14.13 -13.46
N ARG A 13 11.16 15.24 -13.31
CA ARG A 13 11.41 16.23 -14.37
C ARG A 13 11.94 15.63 -15.67
N LEU A 14 12.75 14.57 -15.59
CA LEU A 14 13.32 13.88 -16.75
C LEU A 14 12.31 12.96 -17.46
N LYS A 15 11.22 12.59 -16.79
CA LYS A 15 10.11 11.78 -17.35
C LYS A 15 9.06 12.66 -18.04
N TYR A 16 9.17 13.99 -17.94
CA TYR A 16 8.29 14.91 -18.66
C TYR A 16 8.57 14.86 -20.15
N ARG A 17 7.54 14.54 -20.93
CA ARG A 17 7.62 14.56 -22.38
C ARG A 17 7.13 15.92 -22.90
N LYS A 18 7.91 16.54 -23.80
CA LYS A 18 7.65 17.90 -24.31
C LYS A 18 6.41 18.00 -25.22
N ASP A 19 5.87 16.87 -25.66
CA ASP A 19 4.66 16.73 -26.47
C ASP A 19 3.36 16.83 -25.64
N ALA A 20 3.44 16.76 -24.31
CA ALA A 20 2.29 16.88 -23.42
C ALA A 20 2.23 18.27 -22.75
N PRO A 21 1.04 18.85 -22.51
CA PRO A 21 0.94 20.12 -21.78
C PRO A 21 1.49 20.00 -20.36
N PHE A 22 2.48 20.84 -20.02
CA PHE A 22 3.13 20.85 -18.70
C PHE A 22 2.12 20.92 -17.55
N LEU A 23 1.12 21.79 -17.67
CA LEU A 23 0.07 21.96 -16.66
C LEU A 23 -0.71 20.66 -16.42
N ALA A 24 -1.08 19.93 -17.48
CA ALA A 24 -1.82 18.66 -17.35
C ALA A 24 -0.97 17.59 -16.62
N TRP A 25 0.32 17.53 -16.93
CA TRP A 25 1.26 16.64 -16.26
C TRP A 25 1.47 17.03 -14.79
N LEU A 26 1.65 18.32 -14.49
CA LEU A 26 1.75 18.84 -13.12
C LEU A 26 0.47 18.58 -12.32
N PHE A 27 -0.71 18.78 -12.92
CA PHE A 27 -1.99 18.47 -12.29
C PHE A 27 -2.10 16.99 -11.91
N THR A 28 -1.51 16.09 -12.69
CA THR A 28 -1.45 14.66 -12.36
C THR A 28 -0.61 14.43 -11.10
N ILE A 29 0.56 15.06 -11.00
CA ILE A 29 1.44 14.97 -9.83
C ILE A 29 0.75 15.54 -8.58
N VAL A 30 0.10 16.70 -8.72
CA VAL A 30 -0.65 17.35 -7.64
C VAL A 30 -1.81 16.48 -7.18
N ARG A 31 -2.64 15.98 -8.10
CA ARG A 31 -3.78 15.13 -7.79
C ARG A 31 -3.36 13.86 -7.06
N ASN A 32 -2.33 13.18 -7.55
CA ASN A 32 -1.83 11.96 -6.91
C ASN A 32 -1.28 12.24 -5.51
N SER A 33 -0.58 13.36 -5.33
CA SER A 33 -0.05 13.77 -4.03
C SER A 33 -1.16 14.16 -3.04
N LEU A 34 -2.23 14.81 -3.52
CA LEU A 34 -3.39 15.16 -2.71
C LEU A 34 -4.17 13.91 -2.29
N VAL A 35 -4.43 12.98 -3.22
CA VAL A 35 -5.09 11.70 -2.91
C VAL A 35 -4.28 10.91 -1.88
N TYR A 36 -2.96 10.83 -2.05
CA TYR A 36 -2.07 10.22 -1.07
C TYR A 36 -2.18 10.90 0.30
N HIS A 37 -2.16 12.24 0.34
CA HIS A 37 -2.23 12.98 1.60
C HIS A 37 -3.56 12.78 2.33
N VAL A 38 -4.68 12.86 1.61
CA VAL A 38 -6.03 12.65 2.17
C VAL A 38 -6.18 11.21 2.66
N ARG A 39 -5.72 10.21 1.88
CA ARG A 39 -5.75 8.80 2.30
C ARG A 39 -4.83 8.53 3.48
N LYS A 40 -3.65 9.13 3.53
CA LYS A 40 -2.72 9.01 4.66
C LYS A 40 -3.29 9.65 5.92
N GLN A 41 -3.95 10.81 5.83
CA GLN A 41 -4.65 11.40 6.96
C GLN A 41 -5.82 10.53 7.43
N ASN A 42 -6.58 9.95 6.49
CA ASN A 42 -7.71 9.07 6.82
C ASN A 42 -7.24 7.72 7.40
N THR A 43 -6.13 7.17 6.90
CA THR A 43 -5.51 5.93 7.42
C THR A 43 -4.89 6.19 8.79
N ARG A 44 -4.22 7.33 8.99
CA ARG A 44 -3.71 7.74 10.31
C ARG A 44 -4.84 8.00 11.28
N GLY A 45 -5.95 8.59 10.82
CA GLY A 45 -7.19 8.75 11.60
C GLY A 45 -7.74 7.41 12.05
N LYS A 46 -7.92 6.46 11.11
CA LYS A 46 -8.33 5.08 11.41
C LYS A 46 -7.35 4.33 12.28
N TYR A 47 -6.05 4.56 12.16
CA TYR A 47 -5.04 3.92 13.00
C TYR A 47 -5.02 4.50 14.42
N LEU A 48 -5.25 5.81 14.57
CA LEU A 48 -5.46 6.42 15.88
C LEU A 48 -6.79 6.00 16.51
N GLU A 49 -7.85 5.89 15.72
CA GLU A 49 -9.16 5.38 16.14
C GLU A 49 -9.05 3.90 16.54
N PHE A 50 -8.43 3.07 15.71
CA PHE A 50 -8.09 1.68 16.04
C PHE A 50 -7.16 1.59 17.25
N SER A 51 -6.19 2.48 17.42
CA SER A 51 -5.31 2.49 18.60
C SER A 51 -6.06 2.94 19.85
N SER A 52 -7.00 3.88 19.74
CA SER A 52 -7.84 4.34 20.84
C SER A 52 -8.91 3.29 21.20
N GLU A 53 -9.48 2.62 20.20
CA GLU A 53 -10.35 1.46 20.35
C GLU A 53 -9.58 0.26 20.87
N ALA A 54 -8.32 0.04 20.50
CA ALA A 54 -7.48 -1.02 21.03
C ALA A 54 -7.11 -0.77 22.49
N VAL A 55 -6.87 0.49 22.88
CA VAL A 55 -6.69 0.87 24.30
C VAL A 55 -7.99 0.68 25.10
N ASN A 56 -9.15 0.98 24.51
CA ASN A 56 -10.46 0.72 25.13
C ASN A 56 -10.84 -0.78 25.11
N ALA A 57 -10.42 -1.54 24.09
CA ALA A 57 -10.69 -2.96 23.91
C ALA A 57 -9.74 -3.84 24.72
N ALA A 58 -8.56 -3.35 25.10
CA ALA A 58 -7.71 -3.95 26.12
C ALA A 58 -8.43 -4.05 27.48
N MET A 59 -9.49 -3.27 27.72
CA MET A 59 -10.38 -3.46 28.88
C MET A 59 -11.51 -4.48 28.66
N HIS A 60 -11.76 -4.94 27.42
CA HIS A 60 -12.80 -5.91 27.04
C HIS A 60 -12.22 -7.25 26.55
N GLU A 61 -10.99 -7.52 26.95
CA GLU A 61 -10.11 -8.63 26.57
C GLU A 61 -10.72 -10.01 26.84
N GLN A 62 -11.36 -10.62 25.83
CA GLN A 62 -11.36 -12.09 25.69
C GLN A 62 -11.85 -12.63 24.34
N ARG A 63 -12.58 -11.85 23.53
CA ARG A 63 -13.07 -12.34 22.22
C ARG A 63 -12.23 -11.89 21.00
N ALA A 64 -11.61 -10.71 21.04
CA ALA A 64 -10.87 -10.15 19.90
C ALA A 64 -9.49 -10.79 19.62
N ASN A 65 -8.94 -11.56 20.57
CA ASN A 65 -7.61 -12.17 20.41
C ASN A 65 -7.56 -13.29 19.36
N LYS A 66 -8.70 -13.85 18.94
CA LYS A 66 -8.72 -14.86 17.86
C LYS A 66 -8.52 -14.25 16.48
N ASP A 67 -9.27 -13.20 16.15
CA ASP A 67 -9.24 -12.59 14.81
C ASP A 67 -7.87 -11.99 14.46
N VAL A 68 -7.18 -11.38 15.44
CA VAL A 68 -5.85 -10.79 15.23
C VAL A 68 -4.78 -11.88 15.10
N SER A 69 -4.87 -12.95 15.88
CA SER A 69 -3.95 -14.09 15.82
C SER A 69 -4.06 -14.82 14.47
N GLU A 70 -5.30 -15.02 13.99
CA GLU A 70 -5.58 -15.64 12.69
C GLU A 70 -5.06 -14.78 11.53
N ALA A 71 -5.31 -13.47 11.54
CA ALA A 71 -4.78 -12.55 10.53
C ALA A 71 -3.24 -12.52 10.48
N ILE A 72 -2.57 -12.61 11.64
CA ILE A 72 -1.10 -12.68 11.73
C ILE A 72 -0.57 -14.03 11.20
N ALA A 73 -1.28 -15.12 11.47
CA ALA A 73 -0.94 -16.45 10.94
C ALA A 73 -1.09 -16.51 9.41
N GLU A 74 -2.16 -15.92 8.86
CA GLU A 74 -2.40 -15.85 7.42
C GLU A 74 -1.33 -15.05 6.68
N LEU A 75 -0.91 -13.90 7.25
CA LEU A 75 0.20 -13.11 6.72
C LEU A 75 1.53 -13.88 6.77
N SER A 76 1.72 -14.73 7.78
CA SER A 76 2.92 -15.56 7.92
C SER A 76 3.01 -16.66 6.85
N SER A 77 1.89 -17.02 6.22
CA SER A 77 1.86 -17.97 5.10
C SER A 77 2.42 -17.40 3.78
N LEU A 78 2.52 -16.07 3.67
CA LEU A 78 3.09 -15.41 2.51
C LEU A 78 4.62 -15.43 2.57
N SER A 79 5.27 -15.58 1.42
CA SER A 79 6.72 -15.43 1.35
C SER A 79 7.13 -14.01 1.76
N SER A 80 8.38 -13.85 2.21
CA SER A 80 8.96 -12.53 2.51
C SER A 80 8.83 -11.56 1.33
N GLU A 81 9.08 -12.06 0.11
CA GLU A 81 8.92 -11.31 -1.13
C GLU A 81 7.47 -10.85 -1.36
N GLN A 82 6.49 -11.74 -1.17
CA GLN A 82 5.07 -11.40 -1.31
C GLN A 82 4.64 -10.32 -0.32
N ARG A 83 5.05 -10.44 0.95
CA ARG A 83 4.76 -9.44 1.99
C ARG A 83 5.40 -8.09 1.66
N MET A 84 6.64 -8.10 1.19
CA MET A 84 7.35 -6.87 0.80
C MET A 84 6.63 -6.16 -0.34
N LEU A 85 6.27 -6.88 -1.40
CA LEU A 85 5.57 -6.29 -2.55
C LEU A 85 4.17 -5.78 -2.18
N LEU A 86 3.46 -6.46 -1.27
CA LEU A 86 2.19 -5.97 -0.74
C LEU A 86 2.38 -4.68 0.08
N SER A 87 3.41 -4.61 0.92
CA SER A 87 3.74 -3.38 1.67
C SER A 87 4.05 -2.23 0.72
N MET A 88 4.96 -2.43 -0.23
CA MET A 88 5.30 -1.42 -1.24
C MET A 88 4.07 -0.98 -2.04
N ARG A 89 3.17 -1.91 -2.39
CA ARG A 89 1.98 -1.60 -3.19
C ARG A 89 0.88 -0.88 -2.40
N PHE A 90 0.62 -1.29 -1.16
CA PHE A 90 -0.57 -0.87 -0.40
C PHE A 90 -0.27 0.05 0.78
N ASN A 91 0.91 -0.07 1.41
CA ASN A 91 1.35 0.82 2.49
C ASN A 91 2.09 2.05 1.92
N GLU A 92 2.92 1.85 0.91
CA GLU A 92 3.75 2.91 0.30
C GLU A 92 3.15 3.45 -1.01
N ASP A 93 2.11 2.80 -1.54
CA ASP A 93 1.37 3.15 -2.77
C ASP A 93 2.26 3.30 -4.02
N LEU A 94 3.35 2.54 -4.07
CA LEU A 94 4.24 2.48 -5.23
C LEU A 94 3.51 1.84 -6.41
N SER A 95 3.74 2.40 -7.60
CA SER A 95 3.30 1.78 -8.85
C SER A 95 4.08 0.49 -9.10
N PHE A 96 3.53 -0.42 -9.90
CA PHE A 96 4.26 -1.64 -10.28
C PHE A 96 5.59 -1.36 -10.99
N ALA A 97 5.74 -0.18 -11.62
CA ALA A 97 7.00 0.23 -12.23
C ALA A 97 8.05 0.62 -11.17
N GLU A 98 7.65 1.36 -10.14
CA GLU A 98 8.53 1.73 -9.02
C GLU A 98 8.90 0.51 -8.16
N ILE A 99 7.95 -0.41 -7.95
CA ILE A 99 8.21 -1.69 -7.27
C ILE A 99 9.22 -2.53 -8.06
N ALA A 100 9.05 -2.62 -9.38
CA ALA A 100 9.95 -3.33 -10.27
C ALA A 100 11.38 -2.78 -10.22
N GLU A 101 11.51 -1.45 -10.23
CA GLU A 101 12.79 -0.76 -10.07
C GLU A 101 13.42 -1.03 -8.70
N SER A 102 12.65 -0.94 -7.61
CA SER A 102 13.13 -1.16 -6.25
C SER A 102 13.53 -2.61 -5.95
N MET A 103 12.92 -3.58 -6.63
CA MET A 103 13.13 -5.01 -6.41
C MET A 103 14.00 -5.67 -7.49
N GLU A 104 14.50 -4.89 -8.47
CA GLU A 104 15.26 -5.38 -9.62
C GLU A 104 14.55 -6.52 -10.41
N ILE A 105 13.23 -6.43 -10.53
CA ILE A 105 12.39 -7.38 -11.28
C ILE A 105 11.64 -6.67 -12.41
N SER A 106 11.00 -7.43 -13.30
CA SER A 106 10.12 -6.83 -14.31
C SER A 106 8.78 -6.37 -13.69
N GLN A 107 8.19 -5.31 -14.26
CA GLN A 107 6.85 -4.83 -13.87
C GLN A 107 5.77 -5.92 -13.98
N SER A 108 5.90 -6.82 -14.96
CA SER A 108 5.00 -7.96 -15.12
C SER A 108 5.17 -8.99 -14.01
N ASN A 109 6.40 -9.23 -13.54
CA ASN A 109 6.67 -10.09 -12.40
C ASN A 109 6.10 -9.50 -11.10
N ALA A 110 6.32 -8.20 -10.84
CA ALA A 110 5.76 -7.51 -9.68
C ALA A 110 4.24 -7.64 -9.61
N ARG A 111 3.54 -7.45 -10.73
CA ARG A 111 2.08 -7.64 -10.82
C ARG A 111 1.66 -9.09 -10.54
N LYS A 112 2.37 -10.08 -11.08
CA LYS A 112 2.07 -11.50 -10.85
C LYS A 112 2.23 -11.88 -9.38
N ILE A 113 3.30 -11.44 -8.73
CA ILE A 113 3.56 -11.75 -7.32
C ILE A 113 2.48 -11.13 -6.43
N VAL A 114 2.14 -9.85 -6.63
CA VAL A 114 1.06 -9.18 -5.88
C VAL A 114 -0.28 -9.87 -6.09
N SER A 115 -0.61 -10.24 -7.33
CA SER A 115 -1.86 -10.95 -7.63
C SER A 115 -1.95 -12.30 -6.92
N ARG A 116 -0.87 -13.09 -6.92
CA ARG A 116 -0.81 -14.39 -6.24
C ARG A 116 -0.92 -14.23 -4.73
N ALA A 117 -0.27 -13.22 -4.17
CA ALA A 117 -0.34 -12.93 -2.74
C ALA A 117 -1.77 -12.58 -2.31
N ILE A 118 -2.48 -11.75 -3.07
CA ILE A 118 -3.89 -11.41 -2.82
C ILE A 118 -4.79 -12.65 -2.95
N GLN A 119 -4.57 -13.48 -3.96
CA GLN A 119 -5.35 -14.71 -4.15
C GLN A 119 -5.18 -15.67 -2.96
N LYS A 120 -3.95 -15.82 -2.46
CA LYS A 120 -3.65 -16.65 -1.30
C LYS A 120 -4.29 -16.11 -0.01
N LEU A 121 -4.26 -14.79 0.20
CA LEU A 121 -4.97 -14.17 1.32
C LEU A 121 -6.48 -14.39 1.20
N ARG A 122 -7.06 -14.27 0.00
CA ARG A 122 -8.48 -14.53 -0.21
C ARG A 122 -8.88 -15.97 0.08
N SER A 123 -8.12 -16.97 -0.34
CA SER A 123 -8.46 -18.37 -0.07
C SER A 123 -8.46 -18.67 1.42
N LEU A 124 -7.47 -18.13 2.15
CA LEU A 124 -7.37 -18.28 3.61
C LEU A 124 -8.56 -17.64 4.32
N MET A 125 -8.90 -16.40 3.98
CA MET A 125 -10.06 -15.68 4.55
C MET A 125 -11.41 -16.29 4.18
N SER A 126 -11.49 -17.07 3.09
CA SER A 126 -12.72 -17.73 2.62
C SER A 126 -12.88 -19.15 3.18
N GLY A 127 -11.90 -19.66 3.93
CA GLY A 127 -11.91 -21.04 4.45
C GLY A 127 -11.79 -22.12 3.37
N GLU A 128 -11.35 -21.79 2.16
CA GLU A 128 -11.12 -22.76 1.09
C GLU A 128 -9.66 -23.24 1.15
N GLU A 129 -9.42 -24.24 2.00
CA GLU A 129 -8.20 -25.04 1.99
C GLU A 129 -8.13 -25.89 0.70
N GLN A 130 -6.99 -25.86 0.02
CA GLN A 130 -6.57 -26.89 -0.93
C GLN A 130 -5.41 -27.69 -0.33
#